data_AF-A0A962P1H7-F1
#
_entry.id   AF-A0A962P1H7-F1
#
_cell.length_a   1.000
_cell.length_b   1.000
_cell.length_c   1.000
_cell.angle_alpha   90.00
_cell.angle_beta   90.00
_cell.angle_gamma   90.00
#
_symmetry.space_group_name_H-M   'P 1'
#
loop_
_entity.id
_entity.type
_entity.pdbx_description
1 polymer ?
#
loop_
_entity_poly.entity_id
_entity_poly.type
_entity_poly.pdbx_seq_one_letter_code
_entity_poly.pdbx_strand_id
1 'polypeptide(L)'
;HEAAVFKELAPESKQHVSFINNGVDSHYFSAEHESSNPYPSDSQVLVFTGAMDYWANVDAVTWFAEKVFPQVQHQIPTAYFYIVGARPSEKVKKLAVNKHIHV
;
A
#
# COMPACT_ATOMS: atom_id res chain seq x y z
N HIS A 1 -1.68 -21.74 6.50
CA HIS A 1 -2.20 -21.63 7.89
C HIS A 1 -3.73 -21.78 7.89
N GLU A 2 -4.46 -20.94 7.15
CA GLU A 2 -5.94 -21.00 7.05
C GLU A 2 -6.50 -22.34 6.58
N ALA A 3 -5.94 -22.93 5.51
CA ALA A 3 -6.39 -24.24 5.03
C ALA A 3 -6.22 -25.37 6.06
N ALA A 4 -5.26 -25.26 6.99
CA ALA A 4 -5.10 -26.22 8.08
C ALA A 4 -6.18 -26.01 9.15
N VAL A 5 -6.40 -24.77 9.56
CA VAL A 5 -7.47 -24.38 10.50
C VAL A 5 -8.84 -24.83 9.96
N PHE A 6 -9.11 -24.62 8.67
CA PHE A 6 -10.36 -25.03 8.05
C PHE A 6 -10.56 -26.56 8.08
N LYS A 7 -9.50 -27.35 7.90
CA LYS A 7 -9.53 -28.82 8.01
C LYS A 7 -9.83 -29.32 9.43
N GLU A 8 -9.46 -28.55 10.45
CA GLU A 8 -9.79 -28.85 11.84
C GLU A 8 -11.26 -28.52 12.16
N LEU A 9 -11.76 -27.40 11.62
CA LEU A 9 -13.14 -26.96 11.80
C LEU A 9 -14.17 -27.78 11.01
N ALA A 10 -13.79 -28.33 9.85
CA ALA A 10 -14.66 -29.15 9.00
C ALA A 10 -13.94 -30.45 8.55
N PRO A 11 -13.78 -31.45 9.45
CA PRO A 11 -13.04 -32.68 9.17
C PRO A 11 -13.58 -33.49 7.98
N GLU A 12 -14.89 -33.46 7.75
CA GLU A 12 -15.58 -34.11 6.63
C GLU A 12 -15.11 -33.61 5.26
N SER A 13 -14.62 -32.37 5.19
CA SER A 13 -14.14 -31.74 3.96
C SER A 13 -12.62 -31.87 3.77
N LYS A 14 -11.90 -32.52 4.70
CA LYS A 14 -10.43 -32.48 4.78
C LYS A 14 -9.71 -32.89 3.48
N GLN A 15 -10.27 -33.88 2.78
CA GLN A 15 -9.75 -34.43 1.53
C GLN A 15 -9.98 -33.54 0.30
N HIS A 16 -10.81 -32.49 0.41
CA HIS A 16 -11.12 -31.54 -0.66
C HIS A 16 -10.53 -30.14 -0.43
N VAL A 17 -9.74 -29.96 0.64
CA VAL A 17 -9.18 -28.65 1.00
C VAL A 17 -7.69 -28.60 0.65
N SER A 18 -7.34 -27.63 -0.19
CA SER A 18 -5.96 -27.25 -0.49
C SER A 18 -5.81 -25.73 -0.37
N PHE A 19 -4.59 -25.23 -0.55
CA PHE A 19 -4.32 -23.80 -0.64
C PHE A 19 -3.53 -23.48 -1.91
N ILE A 20 -3.66 -22.25 -2.35
CA ILE A 20 -2.88 -21.69 -3.44
C ILE A 20 -2.27 -20.40 -2.89
N ASN A 21 -0.96 -20.24 -3.06
CA ASN A 21 -0.29 -19.00 -2.71
C ASN A 21 -0.64 -17.92 -3.74
N ASN A 22 -0.70 -16.67 -3.30
CA ASN A 22 -0.75 -15.56 -4.23
C ASN A 22 0.53 -15.54 -5.08
N GLY A 23 0.37 -15.27 -6.36
CA GLY A 23 1.47 -15.09 -7.30
C GLY A 23 1.42 -13.68 -7.89
N VAL A 24 2.58 -13.22 -8.37
CA VAL A 24 2.71 -12.03 -9.20
C VAL A 24 3.40 -12.40 -10.50
N ASP A 25 3.23 -11.59 -11.54
CA ASP A 25 3.97 -11.78 -12.79
C ASP A 25 5.45 -11.48 -12.56
N SER A 26 6.26 -12.53 -12.48
CA SER A 26 7.70 -12.43 -12.22
C SER A 26 8.46 -11.77 -13.36
N HIS A 27 7.94 -11.83 -14.59
CA HIS A 27 8.54 -11.11 -15.70
C HIS A 27 8.24 -9.63 -15.54
N TYR A 28 6.98 -9.23 -15.34
CA TYR A 28 6.60 -7.82 -15.18
C TYR A 28 7.30 -7.15 -13.98
N PHE A 29 7.40 -7.82 -12.83
CA PHE A 29 8.03 -7.30 -11.61
C PHE A 29 9.52 -7.64 -11.46
N SER A 30 10.19 -8.04 -12.54
CA SER A 30 11.63 -8.33 -12.49
C SER A 30 12.45 -7.08 -12.16
N ALA A 31 13.45 -7.23 -11.28
CA ALA A 31 14.42 -6.18 -10.98
C ALA A 31 15.39 -5.89 -12.15
N GLU A 32 15.36 -6.73 -13.19
CA GLU A 32 16.14 -6.55 -14.42
C GLU A 32 15.55 -5.45 -15.32
N HIS A 33 14.29 -5.06 -15.10
CA HIS A 33 13.68 -3.96 -15.85
C HIS A 33 14.20 -2.63 -15.31
N GLU A 34 14.99 -1.93 -16.12
CA GLU A 34 15.32 -0.54 -15.85
C GLU A 34 14.07 0.34 -16.06
N SER A 35 13.61 0.96 -14.98
CA SER A 35 12.59 2.00 -15.02
C SER A 35 13.20 3.31 -14.56
N SER A 36 12.87 4.41 -15.23
CA SER A 36 13.24 5.73 -14.74
C SER A 36 12.57 5.97 -13.39
N ASN A 37 13.30 6.58 -12.46
CA ASN A 37 12.71 7.02 -11.19
C ASN A 37 11.65 8.10 -11.51
N PRO A 38 10.35 7.87 -11.21
CA PRO A 38 9.29 8.82 -11.54
C PRO A 38 9.20 9.97 -10.54
N TYR A 39 9.98 9.94 -9.46
CA TYR A 39 9.92 10.90 -8.37
C TYR A 39 10.92 12.06 -8.54
N PRO A 40 10.69 13.21 -7.88
CA PRO A 40 11.62 14.33 -7.94
C PRO A 40 13.04 13.93 -7.54
N SER A 41 14.04 14.53 -8.20
CA SER A 41 15.45 14.36 -7.81
C SER A 41 15.67 14.83 -6.37
N ASP A 42 16.60 14.18 -5.67
CA ASP A 42 16.99 14.49 -4.29
C ASP A 42 15.85 14.44 -3.25
N SER A 43 14.77 13.70 -3.58
CA SER A 43 13.64 13.48 -2.69
C SER A 43 13.71 12.14 -1.96
N GLN A 44 13.18 12.10 -0.74
CA GLN A 44 12.99 10.85 -0.01
C GLN A 44 11.51 10.46 -0.06
N VAL A 45 11.21 9.40 -0.80
CA VAL A 45 9.83 9.06 -1.13
C VAL A 45 9.33 7.91 -0.26
N LEU A 46 8.18 8.12 0.35
CA LEU A 46 7.39 7.12 1.04
C LEU A 46 6.18 6.78 0.16
N VAL A 47 5.98 5.50 -0.14
CA VAL A 47 4.84 5.05 -0.94
C VAL A 47 3.95 4.15 -0.09
N PHE A 48 2.66 4.45 -0.06
CA PHE A 48 1.63 3.54 0.45
C PHE A 48 0.77 3.07 -0.73
N THR A 49 0.61 1.76 -0.89
CA THR A 49 -0.19 1.18 -1.99
C THR A 49 -1.45 0.48 -1.48
N GLY A 50 -2.55 0.56 -2.23
CA GLY A 50 -3.76 -0.20 -1.92
C GLY A 50 -5.03 0.33 -2.59
N ALA A 51 -6.16 -0.32 -2.34
CA ALA A 51 -7.47 0.18 -2.74
C ALA A 51 -7.88 1.35 -1.82
N MET A 52 -8.02 2.56 -2.36
CA MET A 52 -8.25 3.80 -1.58
C MET A 52 -9.73 4.11 -1.32
N ASP A 53 -10.59 3.14 -1.62
CA ASP A 53 -11.97 3.02 -1.17
C ASP A 53 -12.14 2.00 -0.03
N TYR A 54 -11.10 1.22 0.29
CA TYR A 54 -11.11 0.31 1.42
C TYR A 54 -10.88 1.07 2.73
N TRP A 55 -11.82 0.94 3.67
CA TRP A 55 -11.85 1.75 4.89
C TRP A 55 -10.54 1.72 5.69
N ALA A 56 -9.88 0.57 5.80
CA ALA A 56 -8.64 0.44 6.56
C ALA A 56 -7.48 1.19 5.89
N ASN A 57 -7.42 1.20 4.56
CA ASN A 57 -6.41 1.97 3.83
C ASN A 57 -6.68 3.47 3.96
N VAL A 58 -7.95 3.89 3.83
CA VAL A 58 -8.36 5.28 4.04
C VAL A 58 -7.97 5.78 5.43
N ASP A 59 -8.22 4.96 6.46
CA ASP A 59 -7.84 5.29 7.84
C ASP A 59 -6.33 5.40 8.00
N ALA A 60 -5.57 4.41 7.53
CA ALA A 60 -4.12 4.38 7.63
C ALA A 60 -3.45 5.59 6.96
N VAL A 61 -3.80 5.91 5.72
CA VAL A 61 -3.17 7.04 5.00
C VAL A 61 -3.56 8.39 5.58
N THR A 62 -4.80 8.53 6.07
CA THR A 62 -5.25 9.75 6.77
C THR A 62 -4.44 9.93 8.05
N TRP A 63 -4.39 8.91 8.90
CA TRP A 63 -3.67 8.97 10.16
C TRP A 63 -2.19 9.27 9.95
N PHE A 64 -1.56 8.59 8.98
CA PHE A 64 -0.16 8.82 8.67
C PHE A 64 0.08 10.26 8.20
N ALA A 65 -0.72 10.75 7.25
CA ALA A 65 -0.62 12.11 6.72
C ALA A 65 -0.79 13.20 7.79
N GLU A 66 -1.68 12.97 8.77
CA GLU A 66 -2.00 13.97 9.79
C GLU A 66 -1.11 13.90 11.04
N LYS A 67 -0.63 12.71 11.40
CA LYS A 67 0.02 12.48 12.70
C LYS A 67 1.50 12.18 12.60
N VAL A 68 1.93 11.50 11.54
CA VAL A 68 3.31 11.01 11.40
C VAL A 68 4.09 11.83 10.38
N PHE A 69 3.53 12.03 9.19
CA PHE A 69 4.22 12.68 8.08
C PHE A 69 4.73 14.09 8.43
N PRO A 70 4.02 14.95 9.19
CA PRO A 70 4.56 16.25 9.58
C PRO A 70 5.87 16.15 10.38
N GLN A 71 6.03 15.11 11.21
CA GLN A 71 7.26 14.88 11.97
C GLN A 71 8.39 14.35 11.08
N VAL A 72 8.06 13.50 10.11
CA VAL A 72 9.01 13.04 9.08
C VAL A 72 9.51 14.23 8.28
N GLN A 73 8.61 15.09 7.81
CA GLN A 73 8.97 16.30 7.05
C GLN A 73 9.82 17.27 7.86
N HIS A 74 9.62 17.34 9.18
CA HIS A 74 10.47 18.17 10.04
C HIS A 74 11.92 17.69 10.06
N GLN A 75 12.15 16.37 10.05
CA GLN A 75 13.50 15.78 10.03
C GLN A 75 14.08 15.69 8.61
N ILE A 76 13.22 15.46 7.62
CA ILE A 76 13.58 15.29 6.21
C ILE A 76 12.69 16.22 5.38
N PRO A 77 13.09 17.50 5.19
CA PRO A 77 12.27 18.48 4.48
C PRO A 77 12.00 18.12 3.00
N THR A 78 12.80 17.22 2.42
CA THR A 78 12.65 16.70 1.06
C THR A 78 11.78 15.45 0.99
N ALA A 79 11.12 15.06 2.09
CA ALA A 79 10.24 13.91 2.11
C ALA A 79 8.94 14.16 1.34
N TYR A 80 8.49 13.16 0.58
CA TYR A 80 7.20 13.13 -0.09
C TYR A 80 6.46 11.84 0.28
N PHE A 81 5.13 11.95 0.43
CA PHE A 81 4.26 10.82 0.69
C PHE A 81 3.31 10.59 -0.49
N TYR A 82 3.46 9.45 -1.15
CA TYR A 82 2.63 9.05 -2.28
C TYR A 82 1.64 7.97 -1.85
N ILE A 83 0.37 8.24 -2.05
CA ILE A 83 -0.74 7.32 -1.83
C ILE A 83 -1.15 6.79 -3.19
N VAL A 84 -0.79 5.55 -3.52
CA VAL A 84 -0.94 4.98 -4.86
C VAL A 84 -1.99 3.88 -4.86
N GLY A 85 -2.99 4.02 -5.72
CA GLY A 85 -3.91 2.94 -6.00
C GLY A 85 -5.27 3.40 -6.52
N ALA A 86 -6.21 2.47 -6.56
CA ALA A 86 -7.49 2.71 -7.23
C ALA A 86 -8.50 3.42 -6.32
N ARG A 87 -9.37 4.23 -6.95
CA ARG A 87 -10.60 4.80 -6.37
C ARG A 87 -10.40 5.55 -5.04
N PRO A 88 -9.56 6.60 -5.00
CA PRO A 88 -9.39 7.39 -3.80
C PRO A 88 -10.70 8.04 -3.37
N SER A 89 -11.08 7.83 -2.12
CA SER A 89 -12.19 8.57 -1.51
C SER A 89 -11.90 10.06 -1.46
N GLU A 90 -12.95 10.89 -1.39
CA GLU A 90 -12.79 12.35 -1.25
C GLU A 90 -11.97 12.75 -0.03
N LYS A 91 -12.02 11.95 1.04
CA LYS A 91 -11.19 12.15 2.23
C LYS A 91 -9.70 12.01 1.91
N VAL A 92 -9.33 10.98 1.14
CA VAL A 92 -7.94 10.76 0.72
C VAL A 92 -7.50 11.85 -0.24
N LYS A 93 -8.31 12.21 -1.25
CA LYS A 93 -7.98 13.28 -2.21
C LYS A 93 -7.67 14.61 -1.53
N LYS A 94 -8.39 14.95 -0.44
CA LYS A 94 -8.16 16.19 0.32
C LYS A 94 -6.78 16.25 0.99
N LEU A 95 -6.11 15.11 1.21
CA LEU A 95 -4.76 15.10 1.78
C LEU A 95 -3.73 15.76 0.85
N ALA A 96 -3.98 15.78 -0.45
CA ALA A 96 -3.13 16.44 -1.46
C ALA A 96 -3.12 17.99 -1.35
N VAL A 97 -3.87 18.57 -0.40
CA VAL A 97 -3.71 20.00 -0.05
C VAL A 97 -2.31 20.29 0.49
N ASN A 98 -1.63 19.30 1.09
CA ASN A 98 -0.21 19.37 1.38
C ASN A 98 0.58 19.05 0.10
N LYS A 99 1.37 20.01 -0.38
CA LYS A 99 2.17 19.90 -1.61
C LYS A 99 3.20 18.75 -1.62
N HIS A 100 3.49 18.16 -0.47
CA HIS A 100 4.38 16.99 -0.34
C HIS A 100 3.61 15.67 -0.24
N ILE A 101 2.28 15.70 -0.32
CA ILE A 101 1.42 14.52 -0.37
C ILE A 101 0.80 14.41 -1.76
N HIS A 102 0.96 13.25 -2.38
CA HIS A 102 0.40 12.94 -3.69
C HIS A 102 -0.60 11.77 -3.55
N VAL A 103 -1.73 11.87 -4.26
CA VAL A 103 -2.83 10.89 -4.28
C VAL A 103 -3.15 10.55 -5.72
#